data_AF-A0A9W6VU49-F1
#
_entry.id   AF-A0A9W6VU49-F1
#
_cell.length_a   1.000
_cell.length_b   1.000
_cell.length_c   1.000
_cell.angle_alpha   90.00
_cell.angle_beta   90.00
_cell.angle_gamma   90.00
#
_symmetry.space_group_name_H-M   'P 1'
#
loop_
_entity.id
_entity.type
_entity.pdbx_description
1 polymer ?
#
loop_
_entity_poly.entity_id
_entity_poly.type
_entity_poly.pdbx_seq_one_letter_code
_entity_poly.pdbx_strand_id
1 'polypeptide(L)'
;MARVSCYPSGLTDAEWALVEPLLPPPGEGGRPEKHPRREVVDAILYVVRTGCAWRQLPADFPPWQTVYWYFVQWEEQRVTLRLLDALRQPVRLAEGRAAEPNAGIIDSQSVKGADTVGRGSRGV
;
A
#
# COMPACT_ATOMS: atom_id res chain seq x y z
N MET A 1 21.59 1.64 13.78
CA MET A 1 20.85 0.64 14.59
C MET A 1 19.55 0.36 13.85
N ALA A 2 19.20 -0.91 13.65
CA ALA A 2 17.97 -1.28 12.95
C ALA A 2 16.74 -0.87 13.77
N ARG A 3 15.81 -0.11 13.18
CA ARG A 3 14.52 0.22 13.82
C ARG A 3 13.70 -1.05 13.99
N VAL A 4 13.19 -1.29 15.20
CA VAL A 4 12.17 -2.31 15.46
C VAL A 4 10.81 -1.66 15.24
N SER A 5 10.09 -2.10 14.20
CA SER A 5 8.69 -1.72 14.00
C SER A 5 7.83 -2.34 15.12
N CYS A 6 6.86 -1.59 15.65
CA CYS A 6 5.88 -2.12 16.62
C CYS A 6 4.94 -3.16 15.99
N TYR A 7 4.80 -3.15 14.67
CA TYR A 7 3.97 -4.10 13.92
C TYR A 7 4.79 -4.92 12.92
N PRO A 8 4.49 -6.22 12.74
CA PRO A 8 5.13 -7.07 11.72
C PRO A 8 4.94 -6.59 10.28
N SER A 9 3.98 -5.68 10.03
CA SER A 9 3.72 -5.08 8.72
C SER A 9 4.63 -3.89 8.38
N GLY A 10 5.40 -3.38 9.35
CA GLY A 10 6.26 -2.23 9.13
C GLY A 10 7.57 -2.60 8.44
N LEU A 11 8.11 -1.66 7.67
CA LEU A 11 9.32 -1.87 6.90
C LEU A 11 10.58 -1.80 7.77
N THR A 12 11.54 -2.66 7.47
CA THR A 12 12.91 -2.51 7.97
C THR A 12 13.58 -1.27 7.37
N ASP A 13 14.70 -0.84 7.93
CA ASP A 13 15.45 0.32 7.39
C ASP A 13 15.96 0.06 5.96
N ALA A 14 16.35 -1.19 5.67
CA ALA A 14 16.82 -1.59 4.35
C ALA A 14 15.69 -1.56 3.31
N GLU A 15 14.50 -2.05 3.67
CA GLU A 15 13.32 -1.98 2.79
C GLU A 15 12.85 -0.54 2.61
N TRP A 16 12.86 0.26 3.68
CA TRP A 16 12.52 1.68 3.61
C TRP A 16 13.43 2.44 2.64
N ALA A 17 14.73 2.16 2.64
CA ALA A 17 15.67 2.79 1.72
C ALA A 17 15.36 2.51 0.23
N LEU A 18 14.65 1.41 -0.08
CA LEU A 18 14.17 1.12 -1.43
C LEU A 18 12.86 1.85 -1.76
N VAL A 19 12.00 2.03 -0.76
CA VAL A 19 10.65 2.60 -0.92
C VAL A 19 10.67 4.13 -0.95
N GLU A 20 11.42 4.76 -0.04
CA GLU A 20 11.48 6.21 0.12
C GLU A 20 11.71 7.00 -1.18
N PRO A 21 12.70 6.66 -2.04
CA PRO A 21 12.96 7.42 -3.26
C PRO A 21 11.87 7.28 -4.33
N LEU A 22 10.96 6.31 -4.18
CA LEU A 22 9.86 6.06 -5.12
C LEU A 22 8.59 6.84 -4.75
N LEU A 23 8.54 7.43 -3.55
CA LEU A 23 7.42 8.26 -3.12
C LEU A 23 7.44 9.62 -3.83
N PRO A 24 6.27 10.21 -4.16
CA PRO A 24 6.21 11.55 -4.74
C PRO A 24 6.88 12.58 -3.83
N PRO A 25 7.58 13.61 -4.33
CA PRO A 25 8.21 14.62 -3.48
C PRO A 25 7.19 15.31 -2.56
N PRO A 26 7.63 15.88 -1.42
CA PRO A 26 6.76 16.72 -0.59
C PRO A 26 6.14 17.83 -1.41
N GLY A 27 4.87 18.14 -1.16
CA GLY A 27 4.20 19.25 -1.83
C GLY A 27 4.95 20.56 -1.57
N GLU A 28 5.18 21.34 -2.62
CA GLU A 28 5.92 22.62 -2.53
C GLU A 28 5.10 23.77 -1.93
N GLY A 29 3.81 23.53 -1.63
CA GLY A 29 2.91 24.54 -1.07
C GLY A 29 1.89 23.96 -0.08
N GLY A 30 1.43 24.80 0.84
CA GLY A 30 0.43 24.45 1.85
C GLY A 30 1.01 24.14 3.23
N ARG A 31 0.25 23.39 4.04
CA ARG A 31 0.66 23.03 5.41
C ARG A 31 1.79 21.97 5.33
N PRO A 32 2.91 22.15 6.04
CA PRO A 32 3.98 21.16 6.09
C PRO A 32 3.49 19.78 6.54
N GLU A 33 4.10 18.73 5.98
CA GLU A 33 3.86 17.35 6.39
C GLU A 33 4.24 17.19 7.88
N LYS A 34 3.26 16.90 8.74
CA LYS A 34 3.50 16.75 10.20
C LYS A 34 4.08 15.39 10.55
N HIS A 35 3.69 14.35 9.81
CA HIS A 35 4.01 12.97 10.12
C HIS A 35 5.11 12.46 9.17
N PRO A 36 6.10 11.70 9.67
CA PRO A 36 7.08 11.06 8.82
C PRO A 36 6.40 10.15 7.79
N ARG A 37 6.81 10.24 6.52
CA ARG A 37 6.24 9.43 5.43
C ARG A 37 6.34 7.94 5.67
N ARG A 38 7.39 7.49 6.36
CA ARG A 38 7.54 6.10 6.77
C ARG A 38 6.40 5.62 7.67
N GLU A 39 5.97 6.44 8.62
CA GLU A 39 4.85 6.07 9.50
C GLU A 39 3.53 5.99 8.73
N VAL A 40 3.36 6.83 7.71
CA VAL A 40 2.21 6.75 6.80
C VAL A 40 2.25 5.46 5.98
N VAL A 41 3.41 5.10 5.42
CA VAL A 41 3.59 3.85 4.67
C VAL A 41 3.38 2.63 5.57
N ASP A 42 3.98 2.59 6.75
CA ASP A 42 3.82 1.49 7.72
C ASP A 42 2.34 1.34 8.13
N ALA A 43 1.61 2.45 8.30
CA ALA A 43 0.18 2.44 8.59
C ALA A 43 -0.66 1.89 7.41
N ILE A 44 -0.35 2.28 6.17
CA ILE A 44 -1.01 1.73 4.97
C ILE A 44 -0.74 0.22 4.88
N LEU A 45 0.51 -0.21 5.08
CA LEU A 45 0.89 -1.63 5.07
C LEU A 45 0.18 -2.41 6.17
N TYR A 46 -0.01 -1.81 7.35
CA TYR A 46 -0.82 -2.41 8.41
C TYR A 46 -2.26 -2.66 7.97
N VAL A 47 -2.92 -1.67 7.35
CA VAL A 47 -4.29 -1.81 6.83
C VAL A 47 -4.36 -2.89 5.74
N VAL A 48 -3.41 -2.89 4.80
CA VAL A 48 -3.34 -3.89 3.72
C VAL A 48 -3.13 -5.30 4.29
N ARG A 49 -2.27 -5.45 5.28
CA ARG A 49 -1.94 -6.75 5.89
C ARG A 49 -3.10 -7.31 6.73
N THR A 50 -3.83 -6.45 7.45
CA THR A 50 -4.87 -6.87 8.40
C THR A 50 -6.27 -6.84 7.83
N GLY A 51 -6.51 -6.04 6.79
CA GLY A 51 -7.84 -5.79 6.24
C GLY A 51 -8.76 -4.99 7.18
N CYS A 52 -8.23 -4.34 8.22
CA CYS A 52 -9.05 -3.58 9.15
C CYS A 52 -9.66 -2.34 8.47
N ALA A 53 -10.81 -1.88 8.99
CA ALA A 53 -11.35 -0.60 8.55
C ALA A 53 -10.36 0.54 8.90
N TRP A 54 -10.26 1.58 8.08
CA TRP A 54 -9.38 2.72 8.33
C TRP A 54 -9.57 3.35 9.72
N ARG A 55 -10.83 3.43 10.20
CA ARG A 55 -11.16 3.96 11.54
C ARG A 55 -10.71 3.07 12.70
N GLN A 56 -10.30 1.83 12.42
CA GLN A 56 -9.73 0.89 13.39
C GLN A 56 -8.20 0.86 13.35
N LEU A 57 -7.57 1.76 12.58
CA LEU A 57 -6.13 1.93 12.62
C LEU A 57 -5.68 2.19 14.07
N PRO A 58 -4.66 1.46 14.58
CA PRO A 58 -4.15 1.67 15.92
C PRO A 58 -3.75 3.12 16.22
N ALA A 59 -3.95 3.55 17.47
CA ALA A 59 -3.79 4.95 17.87
C ALA A 59 -2.33 5.43 17.93
N ASP A 60 -1.36 4.52 17.87
CA ASP A 60 0.06 4.81 17.80
C ASP A 60 0.54 5.16 16.36
N PHE A 61 -0.31 4.96 15.35
CA PHE A 61 -0.08 5.49 14.01
C PHE A 61 -0.56 6.94 13.87
N PRO A 62 -0.14 7.66 12.80
CA PRO A 62 -0.76 8.92 12.43
C PRO A 62 -2.30 8.82 12.33
N PRO A 63 -3.05 9.92 12.54
CA PRO A 63 -4.50 9.89 12.46
C PRO A 63 -4.99 9.26 11.16
N TRP A 64 -5.97 8.36 11.25
CA TRP A 64 -6.45 7.58 10.09
C TRP A 64 -6.87 8.48 8.93
N GLN A 65 -7.41 9.68 9.19
CA GLN A 65 -7.79 10.64 8.15
C GLN A 65 -6.56 11.10 7.35
N THR A 66 -5.44 11.34 8.05
CA THR A 66 -4.18 11.74 7.42
C THR A 66 -3.62 10.60 6.59
N VAL A 67 -3.57 9.38 7.14
CA VAL A 67 -3.09 8.19 6.41
C VAL A 67 -3.94 7.94 5.17
N TYR A 68 -5.27 7.98 5.31
CA TYR A 68 -6.20 7.80 4.20
C TYR A 68 -6.05 8.90 3.14
N TRP A 69 -5.87 10.15 3.54
CA TRP A 69 -5.63 11.25 2.61
C TRP A 69 -4.37 11.01 1.77
N TYR A 70 -3.26 10.63 2.40
CA TYR A 70 -2.03 10.27 1.68
C TYR A 70 -2.26 9.09 0.73
N PHE A 71 -2.93 8.05 1.20
CA PHE A 71 -3.25 6.89 0.38
C PHE A 71 -4.02 7.30 -0.88
N VAL A 72 -5.10 8.08 -0.76
CA VAL A 72 -5.87 8.55 -1.92
C VAL A 72 -5.01 9.37 -2.88
N GLN A 73 -4.24 10.33 -2.37
CA GLN A 73 -3.37 11.17 -3.20
C GLN A 73 -2.28 10.38 -3.92
N TRP A 74 -1.73 9.36 -3.28
CA TRP A 74 -0.71 8.48 -3.87
C TRP A 74 -1.31 7.48 -4.86
N GLU A 75 -2.52 6.99 -4.64
CA GLU A 75 -3.23 6.15 -5.60
C GLU A 75 -3.61 6.92 -6.86
N GLU A 76 -4.05 8.18 -6.72
CA GLU A 76 -4.29 9.08 -7.87
C GLU A 76 -3.02 9.25 -8.72
N GLN A 77 -1.85 9.25 -8.08
CA GLN A 77 -0.53 9.32 -8.71
C GLN A 77 0.07 7.94 -9.07
N ARG A 78 -0.68 6.85 -8.87
CA ARG A 78 -0.26 5.47 -9.15
C ARG A 78 1.03 5.05 -8.44
N VAL A 79 1.29 5.57 -7.24
CA VAL A 79 2.52 5.32 -6.48
C VAL A 79 2.68 3.84 -6.14
N THR A 80 1.61 3.14 -5.75
CA THR A 80 1.66 1.71 -5.44
C THR A 80 2.01 0.86 -6.66
N LEU A 81 1.51 1.21 -7.85
CA LEU A 81 1.90 0.55 -9.10
C LEU A 81 3.39 0.76 -9.39
N ARG A 82 3.88 1.99 -9.26
CA ARG A 82 5.31 2.30 -9.44
C ARG A 82 6.19 1.54 -8.46
N LEU A 83 5.78 1.47 -7.19
CA LEU A 83 6.45 0.67 -6.16
C LEU A 83 6.48 -0.82 -6.53
N LEU A 84 5.33 -1.36 -6.94
CA LEU A 84 5.21 -2.76 -7.35
C LEU A 84 6.16 -3.07 -8.52
N ASP A 85 6.15 -2.24 -9.56
CA ASP A 85 6.99 -2.45 -10.75
C ASP A 85 8.48 -2.37 -10.41
N ALA A 86 8.89 -1.33 -9.67
CA ALA A 86 10.27 -1.11 -9.28
C ALA A 86 10.84 -2.22 -8.39
N LEU A 87 10.03 -2.79 -7.50
CA LEU A 87 10.45 -3.88 -6.61
C LEU A 87 10.37 -5.25 -7.29
N ARG A 88 9.41 -5.45 -8.20
CA ARG A 88 9.20 -6.73 -8.89
C ARG A 88 10.27 -7.02 -9.94
N GLN A 89 10.70 -6.02 -10.71
CA GLN A 89 11.68 -6.23 -11.78
C GLN A 89 12.99 -6.86 -11.27
N PRO A 90 13.65 -6.35 -10.19
CA PRO A 90 14.86 -6.97 -9.64
C PRO A 90 14.65 -8.41 -9.20
N VAL A 91 13.52 -8.72 -8.55
CA VAL A 91 13.20 -10.09 -8.11
C VAL A 91 13.09 -11.02 -9.31
N ARG A 92 12.42 -10.60 -10.39
CA ARG A 92 12.30 -11.40 -11.61
C ARG A 92 13.64 -11.66 -12.28
N LEU A 93 14.50 -10.64 -12.35
CA LEU A 93 15.85 -10.78 -12.91
C LEU A 93 16.72 -11.74 -12.07
N ALA A 94 16.62 -11.65 -10.73
CA ALA A 94 17.32 -12.57 -9.83
C ALA A 94 16.85 -14.03 -9.99
N GLU A 95 15.59 -14.24 -10.38
CA GLU A 95 15.04 -15.55 -10.74
C GLU A 95 15.37 -16.01 -12.17
N GLY A 96 16.18 -15.26 -12.93
CA GLY A 96 16.53 -15.59 -14.32
C GLY A 96 15.38 -15.37 -15.32
N ARG A 97 14.37 -14.59 -14.95
CA ARG A 97 13.21 -14.25 -15.79
C ARG A 97 13.40 -12.87 -16.42
N ALA A 98 12.68 -12.60 -17.51
CA ALA A 98 12.60 -11.27 -18.09
C ALA A 98 11.99 -10.26 -17.08
N ALA A 99 12.52 -9.03 -17.05
CA ALA A 99 12.09 -7.98 -16.12
C ALA A 99 10.57 -7.74 -16.18
N GLU A 100 10.04 -7.61 -17.40
CA GLU A 100 8.59 -7.53 -17.63
C GLU A 100 7.97 -8.92 -17.81
N PRO A 101 6.75 -9.14 -17.29
CA PRO A 101 5.99 -10.35 -17.60
C PRO A 101 5.48 -10.32 -19.06
N ASN A 102 5.37 -11.50 -19.66
CA ASN A 102 4.73 -11.68 -20.97
C ASN A 102 3.23 -12.06 -20.86
N ALA A 103 2.74 -12.41 -19.67
CA ALA A 103 1.35 -12.77 -19.40
C ALA A 103 0.91 -12.27 -18.02
N GLY A 104 -0.34 -11.83 -17.91
CA GLY A 104 -0.99 -11.42 -16.64
C GLY A 104 -2.19 -12.32 -16.33
N ILE A 105 -2.28 -12.80 -15.09
CA ILE A 105 -3.44 -13.55 -14.58
C ILE A 105 -4.14 -12.63 -13.57
N ILE A 106 -5.42 -12.35 -13.81
CA ILE A 106 -6.27 -11.61 -12.87
C ILE A 106 -7.17 -12.66 -12.20
N ASP A 107 -6.89 -12.97 -10.95
CA ASP A 107 -7.80 -13.75 -10.13
C ASP A 107 -8.83 -12.82 -9.49
N SER A 108 -10.11 -13.17 -9.59
CA SER A 108 -11.18 -12.43 -8.95
C SER A 108 -11.88 -13.36 -7.98
N GLN A 109 -11.90 -13.00 -6.70
CA GLN A 109 -12.66 -13.76 -5.71
C GLN A 109 -14.13 -13.36 -5.76
N SER A 110 -15.01 -14.33 -5.99
CA SER A 110 -16.46 -14.14 -5.84
C SER A 110 -16.85 -14.30 -4.38
N VAL A 111 -17.44 -13.27 -3.78
CA VAL A 111 -18.10 -13.38 -2.47
C VAL A 111 -19.56 -13.77 -2.66
N LYS A 112 -20.09 -14.65 -1.80
CA LYS A 112 -21.53 -14.99 -1.84
C LYS A 112 -22.34 -13.73 -1.55
N GLY A 113 -23.25 -13.38 -2.47
CA GLY A 113 -24.18 -12.28 -2.27
C GLY A 113 -25.05 -12.52 -1.03
N ALA A 114 -25.21 -11.51 -0.18
CA ALA A 114 -26.12 -11.55 0.95
C ALA A 114 -27.58 -11.79 0.48
N ASP A 115 -28.43 -12.32 1.36
CA ASP A 115 -29.83 -12.65 1.03
C ASP A 115 -30.67 -11.43 0.60
N THR A 116 -30.17 -10.22 0.83
CA THR A 116 -30.77 -8.94 0.44
C THR A 116 -30.46 -8.49 -0.99
N VAL A 117 -29.50 -9.11 -1.69
CA VAL A 117 -29.13 -8.70 -3.06
C VAL A 117 -30.20 -9.23 -4.03
N GLY A 118 -30.77 -8.42 -4.92
CA GLY A 118 -31.79 -8.92 -5.85
C GLY A 118 -31.22 -9.95 -6.84
N ARG A 119 -32.04 -10.88 -7.34
CA ARG A 119 -31.61 -11.87 -8.37
C ARG A 119 -30.99 -11.20 -9.61
N GLY A 120 -31.38 -9.96 -9.91
CA GLY A 120 -30.83 -9.17 -11.03
C GLY A 120 -29.48 -8.49 -10.77
N SER A 121 -28.96 -8.52 -9.54
CA SER A 121 -27.68 -7.88 -9.18
C SER A 121 -26.68 -8.81 -8.46
N ARG A 122 -26.99 -10.11 -8.34
CA ARG A 122 -26.03 -11.13 -7.92
C ARG A 122 -25.26 -11.64 -9.16
N GLY A 123 -23.94 -11.82 -9.02
CA GLY A 123 -23.12 -12.49 -10.04
C GLY A 123 -23.56 -13.94 -10.28
N VAL A 124 -23.20 -14.49 -11.43
CA VAL A 124 -23.53 -15.87 -11.86
C VAL A 124 -22.86 -16.91 -10.96
#